data_AF-G9KE35-F1
#
_entry.id   AF-G9KE35-F1
#
_cell.length_a   1.000
_cell.length_b   1.000
_cell.length_c   1.000
_cell.angle_alpha   90.00
_cell.angle_beta   90.00
_cell.angle_gamma   90.00
#
_symmetry.space_group_name_H-M   'P 1'
#
loop_
_entity.id
_entity.type
_entity.pdbx_description
1 polymer ?
#
loop_
_entity_poly.entity_id
_entity_poly.type
_entity_poly.pdbx_seq_one_letter_code
_entity_poly.pdbx_strand_id
1 'polypeptide(L)'
;NLAANDLSTSRTGRLQRVLHSYVPQNIRDRNRVRVTSWDGRKWGELEGDTYDRVLVDVPCTTDRHSLHEEENNIFQRSRKKERQMLPMLQLQLLAAGLLATKPGGHVVYSTCSLSHLQNEYVVQGTVEFLANQYSIKVQVEDLSHFRKLFMDTFSFFPSCQVGELVIPNLLANFGPMYFCKMCRL
;
A
#
# COMPACT_ATOMS: atom_id res chain seq x y z
N ASN A 1 -4.85 -12.51 -14.12
CA ASN A 1 -5.20 -11.15 -14.59
C ASN A 1 -4.86 -10.16 -13.50
N LEU A 2 -4.29 -9.01 -13.85
CA LEU A 2 -3.88 -7.93 -12.96
C LEU A 2 -4.87 -6.77 -13.08
N ALA A 3 -5.44 -6.34 -11.96
CA ALA A 3 -6.15 -5.07 -11.88
C ALA A 3 -5.20 -4.02 -11.29
N ALA A 4 -4.99 -2.93 -12.02
CA ALA A 4 -4.17 -1.81 -11.58
C ALA A 4 -5.06 -0.56 -11.46
N ASN A 5 -5.22 -0.06 -10.23
CA ASN A 5 -6.14 1.03 -9.94
C ASN A 5 -5.41 2.21 -9.29
N ASP A 6 -5.73 3.42 -9.73
CA ASP A 6 -5.34 4.66 -9.05
C ASP A 6 -6.46 5.69 -9.25
N LEU A 7 -6.91 6.33 -8.17
CA LEU A 7 -8.03 7.29 -8.21
C LEU A 7 -7.74 8.46 -9.17
N SER A 8 -6.48 8.84 -9.35
CA SER A 8 -6.08 9.93 -10.21
C SER A 8 -5.98 9.49 -11.67
N THR A 9 -6.84 10.06 -12.51
CA THR A 9 -6.83 9.85 -13.97
C THR A 9 -5.51 10.29 -14.62
N SER A 10 -4.87 11.34 -14.11
CA SER A 10 -3.57 11.78 -14.62
C SER A 10 -2.48 10.74 -14.30
N ARG A 11 -2.48 10.16 -13.09
CA ARG A 11 -1.54 9.11 -12.69
C ARG A 11 -1.77 7.80 -13.43
N THR A 12 -3.01 7.39 -13.67
CA THR A 12 -3.29 6.22 -14.52
C THR A 12 -2.88 6.44 -15.97
N GLY A 13 -3.00 7.67 -16.50
CA GLY A 13 -2.43 8.04 -17.79
C GLY A 13 -0.89 7.89 -17.84
N ARG A 14 -0.17 8.17 -16.75
CA ARG A 14 1.27 7.86 -16.66
C ARG A 14 1.52 6.35 -16.60
N LEU A 15 0.74 5.62 -15.81
CA LEU A 15 0.85 4.16 -15.69
C LEU A 15 0.67 3.48 -17.05
N GLN A 16 -0.34 3.89 -17.83
CA GLN A 16 -0.53 3.37 -19.19
C GLN A 16 0.69 3.62 -20.08
N ARG A 17 1.28 4.82 -20.02
CA ARG A 17 2.54 5.09 -20.75
C ARG A 17 3.68 4.17 -20.33
N VAL A 18 3.86 3.93 -19.02
CA VAL A 18 4.85 2.98 -18.52
C VAL A 18 4.57 1.56 -19.02
N LEU A 19 3.32 1.11 -18.97
CA LEU A 19 2.92 -0.20 -19.50
C LEU A 19 3.19 -0.30 -21.01
N HIS A 20 2.97 0.78 -21.77
CA HIS A 20 3.29 0.81 -23.19
C HIS A 20 4.79 0.69 -23.48
N SER A 21 5.63 1.34 -22.68
CA SER A 21 7.09 1.33 -22.87
C SER A 21 7.76 0.02 -22.44
N TYR A 22 7.24 -0.64 -21.40
CA TYR A 22 7.94 -1.79 -20.78
C TYR A 22 7.23 -3.14 -20.98
N VAL A 23 5.93 -3.16 -21.27
CA VAL A 23 5.17 -4.42 -21.40
C VAL A 23 4.88 -4.71 -22.88
N PRO A 24 5.34 -5.86 -23.40
CA PRO A 24 5.04 -6.29 -24.76
C PRO A 24 3.53 -6.27 -25.08
N GLN A 25 3.21 -5.83 -26.29
CA GLN A 25 1.83 -5.61 -26.72
C GLN A 25 0.94 -6.85 -26.58
N ASN A 26 1.46 -8.03 -26.91
CA ASN A 26 0.75 -9.30 -26.78
C ASN A 26 0.35 -9.65 -25.34
N ILE A 27 1.03 -9.13 -24.32
CA ILE A 27 0.66 -9.33 -22.91
C ILE A 27 -0.41 -8.30 -22.51
N ARG A 28 -0.24 -7.04 -22.94
CA ARG A 28 -1.16 -5.94 -22.65
C ARG A 28 -2.55 -6.17 -23.27
N ASP A 29 -2.60 -6.57 -24.53
CA ASP A 29 -3.85 -6.62 -25.32
C ASP A 29 -4.69 -7.90 -25.06
N ARG A 30 -4.16 -8.87 -24.31
CA ARG A 30 -4.86 -10.13 -23.97
C ARG A 30 -5.77 -10.02 -22.73
N ASN A 31 -6.27 -8.83 -22.40
CA ASN A 31 -7.05 -8.56 -21.16
C ASN A 31 -6.35 -9.04 -19.87
N ARG A 32 -5.02 -9.20 -19.88
CA ARG A 32 -4.26 -9.64 -18.70
C ARG A 32 -4.05 -8.50 -17.71
N VAL A 33 -4.11 -7.25 -18.15
CA VAL A 33 -3.97 -6.04 -17.33
C VAL A 33 -5.19 -5.14 -17.57
N ARG A 34 -5.93 -4.85 -16.51
CA ARG A 34 -7.05 -3.89 -16.51
C ARG A 34 -6.63 -2.66 -15.70
N VAL A 35 -6.64 -1.49 -16.33
CA VAL A 35 -6.33 -0.22 -15.67
C VAL A 35 -7.61 0.55 -15.40
N THR A 36 -7.84 0.97 -14.16
CA THR A 36 -9.05 1.70 -13.74
C THR A 36 -8.71 2.92 -12.89
N SER A 37 -9.63 3.88 -12.84
CA SER A 37 -9.55 5.04 -11.96
C SER A 37 -10.77 5.14 -11.06
N TRP A 38 -10.94 4.15 -10.19
CA TRP A 38 -12.02 4.08 -9.23
C TRP A 38 -11.52 4.36 -7.81
N ASP A 39 -12.44 4.73 -6.93
CA ASP A 39 -12.17 4.85 -5.50
C ASP A 39 -11.83 3.48 -4.90
N GLY A 40 -10.57 3.31 -4.50
CA GLY A 40 -10.07 2.06 -3.93
C GLY A 40 -10.83 1.61 -2.68
N ARG A 41 -11.47 2.53 -1.95
CA ARG A 41 -12.27 2.22 -0.75
C ARG A 41 -13.51 1.38 -1.08
N LYS A 42 -13.91 1.33 -2.34
CA LYS A 42 -15.09 0.61 -2.81
C LYS A 42 -14.80 -0.80 -3.31
N TRP A 43 -13.54 -1.24 -3.29
CA TRP A 43 -13.17 -2.52 -3.91
C TRP A 43 -13.87 -3.73 -3.30
N GLY A 44 -14.11 -3.74 -1.98
CA GLY A 44 -14.86 -4.81 -1.33
C GLY A 44 -16.31 -4.94 -1.82
N GLU A 45 -16.94 -3.83 -2.21
CA GLU A 45 -18.30 -3.81 -2.77
C GLU A 45 -18.30 -4.19 -4.26
N LEU A 46 -17.27 -3.79 -5.01
CA LEU A 46 -17.16 -4.00 -6.44
C LEU A 46 -16.75 -5.43 -6.80
N GLU A 47 -15.70 -5.93 -6.15
CA GLU A 47 -15.04 -7.19 -6.47
C GLU A 47 -14.56 -7.88 -5.18
N GLY A 48 -15.49 -8.06 -4.24
CA GLY A 48 -15.27 -8.82 -3.01
C GLY A 48 -14.80 -10.25 -3.30
N ASP A 49 -13.96 -10.80 -2.42
CA ASP A 49 -13.49 -12.20 -2.45
C ASP A 49 -12.95 -12.67 -3.82
N THR A 50 -12.34 -11.77 -4.59
CA THR A 50 -11.98 -12.00 -5.99
C THR A 50 -10.50 -12.27 -6.20
N TYR A 51 -9.62 -11.65 -5.40
CA TYR A 51 -8.19 -11.63 -5.65
C TYR A 51 -7.42 -12.60 -4.76
N ASP A 52 -6.50 -13.37 -5.35
CA ASP A 52 -5.59 -14.24 -4.58
C ASP A 52 -4.49 -13.42 -3.86
N ARG A 53 -4.13 -12.27 -4.45
CA ARG A 53 -3.06 -11.37 -3.99
C ARG A 53 -3.47 -9.92 -4.23
N VAL A 54 -3.30 -9.06 -3.23
CA VAL A 54 -3.56 -7.62 -3.32
C VAL A 54 -2.38 -6.82 -2.78
N LEU A 55 -1.98 -5.77 -3.50
CA LEU A 55 -1.04 -4.75 -3.01
C LEU A 55 -1.81 -3.47 -2.72
N VAL A 56 -1.71 -2.97 -1.49
CA VAL A 56 -2.31 -1.71 -1.05
C VAL A 56 -1.20 -0.73 -0.74
N ASP A 57 -0.68 -0.09 -1.78
CA ASP A 57 0.29 1.00 -1.68
C ASP A 57 -0.47 2.34 -1.57
N VAL A 58 -0.53 2.89 -0.37
CA VAL A 58 -1.47 3.97 -0.04
C VAL A 58 -0.90 5.37 -0.23
N PRO A 59 -1.75 6.38 -0.51
CA PRO A 59 -1.34 7.76 -0.33
C PRO A 59 -0.91 7.99 1.13
N CYS A 60 0.25 8.59 1.32
CA CYS A 60 0.80 8.90 2.64
C CYS A 60 1.47 10.28 2.61
N THR A 61 2.17 10.64 3.69
CA THR A 61 2.94 11.88 3.75
C THR A 61 4.15 11.92 2.80
N THR A 62 4.49 10.80 2.16
CA THR A 62 5.55 10.68 1.15
C THR A 62 6.85 11.36 1.57
N ASP A 63 7.33 11.04 2.77
CA ASP A 63 8.25 11.86 3.58
C ASP A 63 9.43 12.43 2.80
N ARG A 64 10.13 11.60 2.01
CA ARG A 64 11.26 12.06 1.18
C ARG A 64 10.84 13.09 0.14
N HIS A 65 9.75 12.84 -0.59
CA HIS A 65 9.25 13.79 -1.60
C HIS A 65 8.82 15.11 -0.94
N SER A 66 8.14 15.04 0.22
CA SER A 66 7.71 16.23 0.98
C SER A 66 8.86 17.08 1.52
N LEU A 67 10.10 16.56 1.56
CA LEU A 67 11.30 17.34 1.92
C LEU A 67 11.94 18.04 0.72
N HIS A 68 11.63 17.61 -0.50
CA HIS A 68 12.30 18.09 -1.72
C HIS A 68 11.38 18.85 -2.68
N GLU A 69 10.07 18.63 -2.59
CA GLU A 69 9.07 19.27 -3.45
C GLU A 69 8.17 20.20 -2.65
N GLU A 70 8.11 21.47 -3.03
CA GLU A 70 7.22 22.46 -2.39
C GLU A 70 5.84 22.51 -3.07
N GLU A 71 5.78 22.22 -4.37
CA GLU A 71 4.53 22.25 -5.12
C GLU A 71 3.59 21.13 -4.69
N ASN A 72 2.33 21.48 -4.39
CA ASN A 72 1.31 20.54 -3.91
C ASN A 72 1.75 19.71 -2.66
N ASN A 73 2.68 20.22 -1.86
CA ASN A 73 3.19 19.51 -0.69
C ASN A 73 2.10 19.27 0.36
N ILE A 74 2.02 18.04 0.91
CA ILE A 74 1.00 17.63 1.89
C ILE A 74 1.09 18.39 3.23
N PHE A 75 2.24 19.00 3.53
CA PHE A 75 2.46 19.82 4.72
C PHE A 75 2.06 21.30 4.55
N GLN A 76 1.62 21.71 3.36
CA GLN A 76 1.04 23.05 3.17
C GLN A 76 -0.13 23.30 4.12
N ARG A 77 -0.27 24.54 4.61
CA ARG A 77 -1.31 24.91 5.59
C ARG A 77 -2.72 24.58 5.09
N SER A 78 -2.98 24.77 3.80
CA SER A 78 -4.24 24.45 3.12
C SER A 78 -4.61 22.97 3.21
N ARG A 79 -3.62 22.06 3.26
CA ARG A 79 -3.81 20.60 3.26
C ARG A 79 -3.76 19.98 4.66
N LYS A 80 -3.73 20.79 5.73
CA LYS A 80 -3.64 20.28 7.12
C LYS A 80 -4.73 19.26 7.44
N LYS A 81 -5.99 19.54 7.09
CA LYS A 81 -7.13 18.63 7.37
C LYS A 81 -6.97 17.31 6.62
N GLU A 82 -6.62 17.38 5.33
CA GLU A 82 -6.36 16.21 4.50
C GLU A 82 -5.23 15.35 5.10
N ARG A 83 -4.10 15.98 5.44
CA ARG A 83 -2.95 15.31 6.06
C ARG A 83 -3.32 14.59 7.37
N GLN A 84 -4.14 15.21 8.21
CA GLN A 84 -4.58 14.61 9.47
C GLN A 84 -5.52 13.41 9.27
N MET A 85 -6.23 13.36 8.14
CA MET A 85 -7.15 12.26 7.81
C MET A 85 -6.48 11.09 7.09
N LEU A 86 -5.18 11.19 6.76
CA LEU A 86 -4.45 10.14 6.04
C LEU A 86 -4.54 8.76 6.72
N PRO A 87 -4.28 8.59 8.02
CA PRO A 87 -4.40 7.28 8.66
C PRO A 87 -5.79 6.64 8.49
N MET A 88 -6.86 7.44 8.57
CA MET A 88 -8.22 6.96 8.37
C MET A 88 -8.46 6.53 6.92
N LEU A 89 -8.00 7.31 5.94
CA LEU A 89 -8.07 6.94 4.52
C LEU A 89 -7.30 5.64 4.25
N GLN A 90 -6.11 5.50 4.83
CA GLN A 90 -5.25 4.33 4.65
C GLN A 90 -5.89 3.06 5.25
N LEU A 91 -6.52 3.17 6.42
CA LEU A 91 -7.32 2.09 7.02
C LEU A 91 -8.47 1.67 6.09
N GLN A 92 -9.22 2.63 5.55
CA GLN A 92 -10.31 2.35 4.61
C GLN A 92 -9.83 1.63 3.35
N LEU A 93 -8.68 2.04 2.81
CA LEU A 93 -8.08 1.42 1.62
C LEU A 93 -7.58 -0.01 1.92
N LEU A 94 -6.93 -0.21 3.06
CA LEU A 94 -6.46 -1.54 3.46
C LEU A 94 -7.64 -2.48 3.73
N ALA A 95 -8.69 -2.00 4.41
CA ALA A 95 -9.91 -2.76 4.64
C ALA A 95 -10.56 -3.20 3.32
N ALA A 96 -10.69 -2.28 2.35
CA ALA A 96 -11.24 -2.59 1.04
C ALA A 96 -10.38 -3.61 0.28
N GLY A 97 -9.04 -3.51 0.37
CA GLY A 97 -8.12 -4.49 -0.22
C GLY A 97 -8.27 -5.88 0.39
N LEU A 98 -8.42 -5.98 1.71
CA LEU A 98 -8.68 -7.24 2.41
C LEU A 98 -10.05 -7.83 2.06
N LEU A 99 -11.10 -7.01 1.96
CA LEU A 99 -12.43 -7.45 1.53
C LEU A 99 -12.45 -7.95 0.07
N ALA A 100 -11.63 -7.36 -0.80
CA ALA A 100 -11.45 -7.83 -2.17
C ALA A 100 -10.63 -9.12 -2.28
N THR A 101 -9.88 -9.49 -1.23
CA THR A 101 -9.01 -10.66 -1.20
C THR A 101 -9.80 -11.90 -0.84
N LYS A 102 -9.60 -13.02 -1.53
CA LYS A 102 -10.23 -14.30 -1.17
C LYS A 102 -9.87 -14.75 0.26
N PRO A 103 -10.70 -15.56 0.93
CA PRO A 103 -10.26 -16.36 2.06
C PRO A 103 -9.03 -17.20 1.68
N GLY A 104 -7.99 -17.22 2.52
CA GLY A 104 -6.66 -17.78 2.25
C GLY A 104 -5.78 -16.93 1.30
N GLY A 105 -6.29 -15.78 0.82
CA GLY A 105 -5.54 -14.84 -0.01
C GLY A 105 -4.65 -13.92 0.83
N HIS A 106 -3.70 -13.25 0.17
CA HIS A 106 -2.70 -12.44 0.86
C HIS A 106 -2.70 -10.99 0.40
N VAL A 107 -2.45 -10.09 1.35
CA VAL A 107 -2.35 -8.66 1.14
C VAL A 107 -0.98 -8.16 1.59
N VAL A 108 -0.39 -7.25 0.83
CA VAL A 108 0.73 -6.43 1.29
C VAL A 108 0.25 -4.98 1.37
N TYR A 109 0.33 -4.40 2.55
CA TYR A 109 0.16 -2.97 2.77
C TYR A 109 1.53 -2.28 2.70
N SER A 110 1.65 -1.15 2.04
CA SER A 110 2.90 -0.38 2.00
C SER A 110 2.70 1.12 2.07
N THR A 111 3.70 1.82 2.62
CA THR A 111 3.80 3.28 2.58
C THR A 111 5.24 3.69 2.34
N CYS A 112 5.46 4.90 1.82
CA CYS A 112 6.76 5.57 1.85
C CYS A 112 6.90 6.60 2.99
N SER A 113 6.34 6.30 4.17
CA SER A 113 6.42 7.12 5.39
C SER A 113 7.12 6.39 6.54
N LEU A 114 7.80 7.15 7.40
CA LEU A 114 8.39 6.69 8.66
C LEU A 114 7.39 6.72 9.83
N SER A 115 6.21 7.28 9.65
CA SER A 115 5.25 7.49 10.73
C SER A 115 4.51 6.21 11.11
N HIS A 116 4.67 5.75 12.35
CA HIS A 116 3.91 4.61 12.90
C HIS A 116 2.39 4.81 12.86
N LEU A 117 1.91 6.07 12.88
CA LEU A 117 0.50 6.43 12.73
C LEU A 117 -0.06 6.05 11.35
N GLN A 118 0.78 6.01 10.32
CA GLN A 118 0.44 5.60 8.97
C GLN A 118 0.88 4.16 8.66
N ASN A 119 1.61 3.51 9.57
CA ASN A 119 2.21 2.21 9.37
C ASN A 119 1.53 1.18 10.28
N GLU A 120 2.14 0.83 11.41
CA GLU A 120 1.64 -0.21 12.32
C GLU A 120 0.21 0.07 12.80
N TYR A 121 -0.12 1.33 13.11
CA TYR A 121 -1.45 1.67 13.63
C TYR A 121 -2.56 1.49 12.59
N VAL A 122 -2.25 1.71 11.30
CA VAL A 122 -3.21 1.44 10.22
C VAL A 122 -3.45 -0.06 10.10
N VAL A 123 -2.39 -0.86 10.13
CA VAL A 123 -2.50 -2.32 10.04
C VAL A 123 -3.32 -2.86 11.21
N GLN A 124 -2.95 -2.51 12.43
CA GLN A 124 -3.64 -2.95 13.66
C GLN A 124 -5.10 -2.52 13.66
N GLY A 125 -5.37 -1.23 13.41
CA GLY A 125 -6.73 -0.71 13.34
C GLY A 125 -7.58 -1.36 12.25
N THR A 126 -6.99 -1.74 11.12
CA THR A 126 -7.72 -2.44 10.05
C THR A 126 -8.07 -3.88 10.45
N VAL A 127 -7.14 -4.60 11.09
CA VAL A 127 -7.39 -5.97 11.59
C VAL A 127 -8.52 -5.96 12.62
N GLU A 128 -8.49 -5.03 13.57
CA GLU A 128 -9.55 -4.86 14.58
C GLU A 128 -10.89 -4.48 13.93
N PHE A 129 -10.87 -3.54 12.99
CA PHE A 129 -12.08 -3.11 12.28
C PHE A 129 -12.74 -4.26 11.54
N LEU A 130 -11.98 -5.08 10.79
CA LEU A 130 -12.51 -6.22 10.05
C LEU A 130 -13.04 -7.33 10.95
N ALA A 131 -12.36 -7.60 12.07
CA ALA A 131 -12.84 -8.55 13.06
C ALA A 131 -14.19 -8.10 13.66
N ASN A 132 -14.31 -6.82 14.00
CA ASN A 132 -15.50 -6.28 14.66
C ASN A 132 -16.68 -6.06 13.73
N GLN A 133 -16.46 -5.55 12.51
CA GLN A 133 -17.56 -5.23 11.58
C GLN A 133 -17.94 -6.37 10.64
N TYR A 134 -16.99 -7.23 10.26
CA TYR A 134 -17.22 -8.25 9.24
C TYR A 134 -17.01 -9.68 9.77
N SER A 135 -16.58 -9.84 11.04
CA SER A 135 -16.17 -11.14 11.57
C SER A 135 -15.10 -11.83 10.72
N ILE A 136 -14.28 -11.03 10.00
CA ILE A 136 -13.18 -11.52 9.18
C ILE A 136 -11.91 -11.53 10.02
N LYS A 137 -11.24 -12.68 10.09
CA LYS A 137 -9.97 -12.82 10.77
C LYS A 137 -8.83 -12.57 9.79
N VAL A 138 -7.89 -11.72 10.17
CA VAL A 138 -6.69 -11.41 9.39
C VAL A 138 -5.48 -11.73 10.24
N GLN A 139 -4.51 -12.43 9.65
CA GLN A 139 -3.25 -12.80 10.31
C GLN A 139 -2.11 -12.03 9.67
N VAL A 140 -1.39 -11.24 10.49
CA VAL A 140 -0.10 -10.67 10.07
C VAL A 140 0.93 -11.78 9.94
N GLU A 141 1.68 -11.77 8.84
CA GLU A 141 2.73 -12.75 8.58
C GLU A 141 4.09 -12.23 9.01
N ASP A 142 4.91 -13.11 9.59
CA ASP A 142 6.28 -12.78 9.99
C ASP A 142 7.20 -12.64 8.77
N LEU A 143 7.78 -11.45 8.62
CA LEU A 143 8.73 -11.12 7.55
C LEU A 143 10.18 -11.10 8.04
N SER A 144 10.47 -11.55 9.26
CA SER A 144 11.81 -11.53 9.84
C SER A 144 12.85 -12.24 8.99
N HIS A 145 12.49 -13.38 8.38
CA HIS A 145 13.39 -14.09 7.46
C HIS A 145 13.61 -13.30 6.17
N PHE A 146 12.54 -12.73 5.60
CA PHE A 146 12.62 -11.86 4.42
C PHE A 146 13.55 -10.67 4.69
N ARG A 147 13.36 -9.95 5.81
CA ARG A 147 14.25 -8.87 6.23
C ARG A 147 15.71 -9.31 6.21
N LYS A 148 16.05 -10.42 6.87
CA LYS A 148 17.43 -10.92 6.97
C LYS A 148 18.09 -11.13 5.59
N LEU A 149 17.35 -11.66 4.62
CA LEU A 149 17.86 -11.86 3.26
C LEU A 149 18.22 -10.56 2.54
N PHE A 150 17.64 -9.44 2.95
CA PHE A 150 17.79 -8.14 2.29
C PHE A 150 18.62 -7.13 3.10
N MET A 151 19.13 -7.50 4.29
CA MET A 151 19.91 -6.61 5.15
C MET A 151 21.27 -6.19 4.56
N ASP A 152 21.82 -6.97 3.63
CA ASP A 152 23.07 -6.61 2.94
C ASP A 152 22.86 -5.45 1.94
N THR A 153 21.60 -5.18 1.55
CA THR A 153 21.24 -4.13 0.58
C THR A 153 20.51 -2.96 1.23
N PHE A 154 19.64 -3.23 2.21
CA PHE A 154 18.76 -2.23 2.83
C PHE A 154 18.99 -2.12 4.33
N SER A 155 18.93 -0.90 4.85
CA SER A 155 18.87 -0.66 6.29
C SER A 155 17.45 -0.78 6.79
N PHE A 156 17.20 -1.64 7.77
CA PHE A 156 15.89 -1.85 8.38
C PHE A 156 15.81 -1.27 9.79
N PHE A 157 14.66 -0.70 10.15
CA PHE A 157 14.34 -0.42 11.54
C PHE A 157 14.09 -1.75 12.28
N PRO A 158 14.77 -2.01 13.41
CA PRO A 158 14.77 -3.34 14.00
C PRO A 158 13.50 -3.71 14.77
N SER A 159 12.71 -2.71 15.19
CA SER A 159 11.71 -2.85 16.26
C SER A 159 10.27 -2.49 15.83
N CYS A 160 9.90 -2.72 14.57
CA CYS A 160 8.50 -2.65 14.17
C CYS A 160 7.67 -3.70 14.94
N GLN A 161 6.48 -3.30 15.41
CA GLN A 161 5.57 -4.25 16.08
C GLN A 161 4.98 -5.26 15.09
N VAL A 162 4.65 -4.79 13.89
CA VAL A 162 4.15 -5.58 12.76
C VAL A 162 4.71 -5.01 11.46
N GLY A 163 5.00 -5.89 10.51
CA GLY A 163 5.65 -5.50 9.24
C GLY A 163 7.12 -5.11 9.41
N GLU A 164 7.68 -4.55 8.35
CA GLU A 164 9.08 -4.16 8.25
C GLU A 164 9.19 -2.73 7.71
N LEU A 165 10.25 -2.01 8.12
CA LEU A 165 10.49 -0.63 7.69
C LEU A 165 11.92 -0.47 7.20
N VAL A 166 12.08 -0.20 5.90
CA VAL A 166 13.35 0.26 5.34
C VAL A 166 13.53 1.74 5.67
N ILE A 167 14.67 2.07 6.26
CA ILE A 167 15.04 3.42 6.65
C ILE A 167 16.18 3.97 5.78
N PRO A 168 16.16 5.27 5.45
CA PRO A 168 17.29 5.91 4.77
C PRO A 168 18.57 5.83 5.59
N ASN A 169 19.66 5.40 4.96
CA ASN A 169 21.02 5.42 5.51
C ASN A 169 22.00 5.95 4.45
N LEU A 170 23.09 6.62 4.85
CA LEU A 170 24.08 7.15 3.90
C LEU A 170 24.76 6.05 3.06
N LEU A 171 24.96 4.86 3.62
CA LEU A 171 25.56 3.71 2.94
C LEU A 171 24.56 3.02 1.99
N ALA A 172 23.26 3.19 2.23
CA ALA A 172 22.17 2.57 1.48
C ALA A 172 20.93 3.49 1.52
N ASN A 173 20.92 4.52 0.67
CA ASN A 173 19.94 5.62 0.74
C ASN A 173 18.59 5.28 0.07
N PHE A 174 18.04 4.11 0.41
CA PHE A 174 16.73 3.65 -0.02
C PHE A 174 15.62 4.12 0.95
N GLY A 175 14.37 3.88 0.57
CA GLY A 175 13.21 4.21 1.40
C GLY A 175 13.00 5.73 1.62
N PRO A 176 12.17 6.12 2.60
CA PRO A 176 11.45 5.24 3.53
C PRO A 176 10.51 4.26 2.82
N MET A 177 10.40 3.04 3.34
CA MET A 177 9.46 2.04 2.82
C MET A 177 8.98 1.13 3.95
N TYR A 178 7.76 1.35 4.42
CA TYR A 178 7.05 0.42 5.28
C TYR A 178 6.33 -0.61 4.44
N PHE A 179 6.34 -1.87 4.88
CA PHE A 179 5.47 -2.89 4.31
C PHE A 179 5.07 -3.94 5.34
N CYS A 180 3.84 -4.40 5.25
CA CYS A 180 3.29 -5.43 6.13
C CYS A 180 2.52 -6.45 5.30
N LYS A 181 2.87 -7.73 5.43
CA LYS A 181 2.20 -8.84 4.78
C LYS A 181 1.19 -9.46 5.72
N MET A 182 0.02 -9.80 5.20
CA MET A 182 -1.06 -10.42 5.94
C MET A 182 -1.84 -11.41 5.08
N CYS A 183 -2.43 -12.39 5.74
CA CYS A 183 -3.32 -13.38 5.16
C CYS A 183 -4.74 -13.15 5.69
N ARG A 184 -5.74 -13.13 4.80
CA ARG A 184 -7.15 -13.17 5.19
C ARG A 184 -7.49 -14.64 5.43
N LEU A 185 -7.84 -15.00 6.67
CA LEU A 185 -8.13 -16.38 7.05
C LEU A 185 -9.52 -16.83 6.60
#